data_AF-A0A8X6KKG2-F1
#
_entry.id   AF-A0A8X6KKG2-F1
#
_cell.length_a   1.000
_cell.length_b   1.000
_cell.length_c   1.000
_cell.angle_alpha   90.00
_cell.angle_beta   90.00
_cell.angle_gamma   90.00
#
_symmetry.space_group_name_H-M   'P 1'
#
loop_
_entity.id
_entity.type
_entity.pdbx_description
1 polymer ?
#
loop_
_entity_poly.entity_id
_entity_poly.type
_entity_poly.pdbx_seq_one_letter_code
_entity_poly.pdbx_strand_id
1 'polypeptide(L)'
;MNDSIYIVKYVSKSEPTQLDGSVARAIRDTQREETDISRKLFKVCMRILKERQVSACECAYRLCYLNFRDSSRKCTFLNTRNPEQRYRVLKFDSNGTATGYCSNIIERYEKRPTEHPNYDFDNMCLLEFAMLFEPHYEKSNQEPEECVDIYEPERQTRQRLITLTDNSKMVITGRFLPSYACHILWLPVIQKTITTAYFFSMFRLEMRAN
;
A
#
# COMPACT_ATOMS: atom_id res chain seq x y z
N MET A 1 22.88 -8.91 28.08
CA MET A 1 21.58 -9.52 28.42
C MET A 1 20.46 -8.46 28.40
N ASN A 2 20.25 -7.78 27.27
CA ASN A 2 19.17 -6.77 27.09
C ASN A 2 18.57 -6.74 25.67
N ASP A 3 19.15 -7.46 24.72
CA ASP A 3 18.80 -7.34 23.30
C ASP A 3 17.37 -7.81 22.98
N SER A 4 16.88 -8.84 23.67
CA SER A 4 15.50 -9.34 23.51
C SER A 4 14.45 -8.34 24.01
N ILE A 5 14.75 -7.61 25.10
CA ILE A 5 13.85 -6.58 25.66
C ILE A 5 13.82 -5.36 24.75
N TYR A 6 14.96 -4.99 24.17
CA TYR A 6 15.05 -3.91 23.20
C TYR A 6 14.17 -4.18 21.98
N ILE A 7 14.25 -5.40 21.41
CA ILE A 7 13.42 -5.81 20.26
C ILE A 7 11.93 -5.68 20.61
N VAL A 8 11.50 -6.22 21.75
CA VAL A 8 10.11 -6.12 22.21
C VAL A 8 9.65 -4.67 22.33
N LYS A 9 10.48 -3.81 22.94
CA LYS A 9 10.19 -2.39 23.12
C LYS A 9 10.10 -1.65 21.78
N TYR A 10 10.85 -2.08 20.78
CA TYR A 10 10.73 -1.53 19.42
C TYR A 10 9.44 -1.96 18.74
N VAL A 11 9.09 -3.25 18.83
CA VAL A 11 7.84 -3.78 18.26
C VAL A 11 6.62 -3.13 18.89
N SER A 12 6.66 -2.80 20.19
CA SER A 12 5.53 -2.16 20.87
C SER A 12 5.35 -0.66 20.55
N LYS A 13 6.34 0.03 19.94
CA LYS A 13 6.25 1.48 19.64
C LYS A 13 5.14 1.83 18.66
N SER A 14 4.81 0.91 17.75
CA SER A 14 3.74 1.10 16.77
C SER A 14 2.34 0.77 17.32
N GLU A 15 2.26 0.28 18.55
CA GLU A 15 1.02 -0.13 19.19
C GLU A 15 0.38 1.01 20.00
N PRO A 16 -0.92 0.95 20.29
CA PRO A 16 -1.58 1.97 21.11
C PRO A 16 -0.93 2.11 22.49
N THR A 17 -0.79 3.35 22.99
CA THR A 17 -0.14 3.67 24.28
C THR A 17 -0.74 2.93 25.49
N GLN A 18 -1.99 2.50 25.39
CA GLN A 18 -2.67 1.70 26.42
C GLN A 18 -2.01 0.32 26.62
N LEU A 19 -1.29 -0.18 25.61
CA LEU A 19 -0.59 -1.46 25.62
C LEU A 19 0.73 -1.40 26.41
N ASP A 20 1.39 -0.23 26.46
CA ASP A 20 2.73 -0.07 27.05
C ASP A 20 2.77 -0.50 28.52
N GLY A 21 1.74 -0.15 29.30
CA GLY A 21 1.67 -0.51 30.71
C GLY A 21 1.54 -2.02 30.95
N SER A 22 0.84 -2.72 30.05
CA SER A 22 0.68 -4.17 30.12
C SER A 22 1.94 -4.90 29.65
N VAL A 23 2.59 -4.42 28.59
CA VAL A 23 3.86 -4.96 28.11
C VAL A 23 4.95 -4.80 29.17
N ALA A 24 5.04 -3.63 29.80
CA ALA A 24 5.97 -3.39 30.90
C ALA A 24 5.71 -4.30 32.12
N ARG A 25 4.45 -4.64 32.39
CA ARG A 25 4.11 -5.63 33.42
C ARG A 25 4.53 -7.04 33.00
N ALA A 26 4.19 -7.46 31.79
CA ALA A 26 4.55 -8.76 31.25
C ALA A 26 6.06 -9.00 31.20
N ILE A 27 6.85 -7.97 30.86
CA ILE A 27 8.32 -8.03 30.91
C ILE A 27 8.81 -8.28 32.34
N ARG A 28 8.28 -7.55 33.33
CA ARG A 28 8.66 -7.71 34.74
C ARG A 28 8.31 -9.10 35.29
N ASP A 29 7.13 -9.59 34.97
CA ASP A 29 6.67 -10.91 35.42
C ASP A 29 7.51 -12.02 34.77
N THR A 30 7.74 -11.92 33.47
CA THR A 30 8.52 -12.89 32.69
C THR A 30 10.02 -12.90 33.05
N GLN A 31 10.57 -11.76 33.50
CA GLN A 31 11.94 -11.69 34.03
C GLN A 31 12.11 -12.47 35.34
N ARG A 32 11.05 -12.57 36.14
CA ARG A 32 11.07 -13.28 37.44
C ARG A 32 10.84 -14.78 37.27
N GLU A 33 9.98 -15.16 36.33
CA GLU A 33 9.56 -16.56 36.15
C GLU A 33 10.51 -17.40 35.30
N GLU A 34 11.10 -16.82 34.25
CA GLU A 34 11.86 -17.58 33.26
C GLU A 34 13.35 -17.22 33.30
N THR A 35 14.21 -18.17 32.94
CA THR A 35 15.65 -17.94 32.77
C THR A 35 16.02 -17.88 31.29
N ASP A 36 15.41 -18.74 30.47
CA ASP A 36 15.65 -18.84 29.03
C ASP A 36 15.14 -17.61 28.25
N ILE A 37 16.01 -17.06 27.40
CA ILE A 37 15.77 -15.84 26.63
C ILE A 37 14.68 -16.06 25.58
N SER A 38 14.65 -17.24 24.94
CA SER A 38 13.68 -17.54 23.88
C SER A 38 12.27 -17.62 24.44
N ARG A 39 12.10 -18.32 25.58
CA ARG A 39 10.83 -18.38 26.30
C ARG A 39 10.38 -17.01 26.83
N LYS A 40 11.31 -16.19 27.31
CA LYS A 40 10.99 -14.80 27.71
C LYS A 40 10.41 -14.00 26.55
N LEU A 41 11.08 -14.02 25.41
CA LEU A 41 10.63 -13.31 24.22
C LEU A 41 9.27 -13.81 23.76
N PHE A 42 9.09 -15.13 23.70
CA PHE A 42 7.83 -15.74 23.28
C PHE A 42 6.65 -15.33 24.17
N LYS A 43 6.80 -15.41 25.50
CA LYS A 43 5.73 -15.03 26.45
C LYS A 43 5.34 -13.55 26.29
N VAL A 44 6.32 -12.66 26.17
CA VAL A 44 6.06 -11.22 26.01
C VAL A 44 5.42 -10.92 24.65
N CYS A 45 5.89 -11.54 23.57
CA CYS A 45 5.27 -11.42 22.24
C CYS A 45 3.83 -11.94 22.23
N MET A 46 3.54 -13.08 22.87
CA MET A 46 2.18 -13.60 22.98
C MET A 46 1.26 -12.65 23.75
N ARG A 47 1.78 -11.96 24.77
CA ARG A 47 1.01 -10.95 25.49
C ARG A 47 0.67 -9.75 24.60
N ILE A 48 1.66 -9.24 23.87
CA ILE A 48 1.48 -8.16 22.89
C ILE A 48 0.41 -8.55 21.86
N LEU A 49 0.52 -9.74 21.27
CA LEU A 49 -0.42 -10.21 20.25
C LEU A 49 -1.85 -10.36 20.78
N LYS A 50 -2.03 -10.69 22.06
CA LYS A 50 -3.35 -10.87 22.68
C LYS A 50 -4.07 -9.54 22.93
N GLU A 51 -3.33 -8.50 23.29
CA GLU A 51 -3.90 -7.20 23.68
C GLU A 51 -3.87 -6.16 22.57
N ARG A 52 -3.06 -6.42 21.52
CA ARG A 52 -3.02 -5.61 20.31
C ARG A 52 -4.41 -5.46 19.72
N GLN A 53 -4.85 -4.21 19.58
CA GLN A 53 -6.06 -3.88 18.85
C GLN A 53 -5.78 -3.96 17.35
N VAL A 54 -6.57 -4.76 16.66
CA VAL A 54 -6.49 -4.95 15.21
C VAL A 54 -7.71 -4.30 14.56
N SER A 55 -7.52 -3.72 13.37
CA SER A 55 -8.65 -3.13 12.63
C SER A 55 -9.64 -4.22 12.18
N ALA A 56 -10.91 -3.85 12.01
CA ALA A 56 -11.93 -4.79 11.49
C ALA A 56 -11.52 -5.41 10.14
N CYS A 57 -10.87 -4.60 9.29
CA CYS A 57 -10.27 -5.06 8.05
C CYS A 57 -9.23 -6.15 8.31
N GLU A 58 -8.24 -5.90 9.16
CA GLU A 58 -7.18 -6.85 9.50
C GLU A 58 -7.74 -8.17 10.07
N CYS A 59 -8.78 -8.08 10.91
CA CYS A 59 -9.51 -9.26 11.39
C CYS A 59 -10.11 -10.07 10.24
N ALA A 60 -10.80 -9.41 9.30
CA ALA A 60 -11.41 -10.10 8.15
C ALA A 60 -10.36 -10.79 7.28
N TYR A 61 -9.21 -10.15 7.04
CA TYR A 61 -8.09 -10.75 6.32
C TYR A 61 -7.55 -12.00 7.04
N ARG A 62 -7.31 -11.91 8.35
CA ARG A 62 -6.75 -13.03 9.14
C ARG A 62 -7.73 -14.19 9.36
N LEU A 63 -9.01 -13.91 9.60
CA LEU A 63 -10.02 -14.92 9.94
C LEU A 63 -10.68 -15.55 8.73
N CYS A 64 -10.93 -14.75 7.68
CA CYS A 64 -11.66 -15.18 6.50
C CYS A 64 -10.76 -15.43 5.30
N TYR A 65 -9.43 -15.24 5.43
CA TYR A 65 -8.46 -15.32 4.34
C TYR A 65 -8.86 -14.46 3.12
N LEU A 66 -9.55 -13.35 3.38
CA LEU A 66 -9.97 -12.41 2.36
C LEU A 66 -8.78 -11.53 2.02
N ASN A 67 -8.16 -11.77 0.88
CA ASN A 67 -7.14 -10.87 0.35
C ASN A 67 -7.74 -9.47 0.21
N PHE A 68 -7.06 -8.48 0.78
CA PHE A 68 -7.41 -7.10 0.48
C PHE A 68 -7.20 -6.85 -1.00
N ARG A 69 -7.95 -5.91 -1.56
CA ARG A 69 -7.59 -5.35 -2.85
C ARG A 69 -6.15 -4.84 -2.72
N ASP A 70 -5.26 -5.30 -3.57
CA ASP A 70 -3.89 -4.81 -3.64
C ASP A 70 -3.91 -3.32 -3.97
N SER A 71 -3.99 -2.50 -2.93
CA SER A 71 -3.84 -1.06 -3.05
C SER A 71 -2.35 -0.79 -3.03
N SER A 72 -1.75 -0.73 -4.22
CA SER A 72 -0.41 -0.19 -4.36
C SER A 72 -0.40 1.24 -3.79
N ARG A 73 0.54 1.55 -2.88
CA ARG A 73 0.71 2.88 -2.25
C ARG A 73 1.23 3.96 -3.23
N LYS A 74 1.19 3.70 -4.53
CA LYS A 74 1.72 4.63 -5.53
C LYS A 74 0.77 5.83 -5.65
N CYS A 75 1.21 6.96 -5.14
CA CYS A 75 0.53 8.24 -5.19
C CYS A 75 1.23 9.14 -6.22
N THR A 76 0.47 9.67 -7.19
CA THR A 76 0.96 10.70 -8.10
C THR A 76 0.40 12.04 -7.64
N PHE A 77 1.27 12.93 -7.17
CA PHE A 77 0.86 14.28 -6.78
C PHE A 77 0.68 15.17 -8.01
N LEU A 78 -0.53 15.70 -8.19
CA LEU A 78 -0.85 16.66 -9.24
C LEU A 78 -0.78 18.07 -8.70
N ASN A 79 0.06 18.90 -9.31
CA ASN A 79 0.15 20.31 -8.95
C ASN A 79 -0.99 21.10 -9.63
N THR A 80 -1.93 21.57 -8.83
CA THR A 80 -3.11 22.34 -9.28
C THR A 80 -2.86 23.84 -9.42
N ARG A 81 -1.64 24.33 -9.15
CA ARG A 81 -1.30 25.75 -9.34
C ARG A 81 -1.30 26.14 -10.81
N ASN A 82 -1.37 27.46 -11.05
CA ASN A 82 -1.24 28.05 -12.37
C ASN A 82 0.11 27.67 -13.00
N PRO A 83 0.20 27.55 -14.35
CA PRO A 83 1.43 27.13 -15.05
C PRO A 83 2.69 27.88 -14.60
N GLU A 84 2.57 29.19 -14.35
CA GLU A 84 3.68 30.06 -13.93
C GLU A 84 4.19 29.79 -12.50
N GLN A 85 3.38 29.14 -11.66
CA GLN A 85 3.68 28.87 -10.25
C GLN A 85 4.03 27.39 -10.00
N ARG A 86 4.14 26.59 -11.06
CA ARG A 86 4.49 25.16 -10.94
C ARG A 86 6.00 25.01 -10.79
N TYR A 87 6.41 24.39 -9.70
CA TYR A 87 7.81 24.03 -9.51
C TYR A 87 8.20 22.91 -10.49
N ARG A 88 9.44 22.97 -10.98
CA ARG A 88 10.06 21.93 -11.81
C ARG A 88 11.28 21.38 -11.08
N VAL A 89 11.54 20.09 -11.24
CA VAL A 89 12.70 19.45 -10.64
C VAL A 89 13.87 19.59 -11.58
N LEU A 90 15.03 20.05 -11.10
CA LEU A 90 16.25 20.14 -11.89
C LEU A 90 16.82 18.74 -12.13
N LYS A 91 17.28 18.51 -13.35
CA LYS A 91 18.02 17.31 -13.76
C LYS A 91 19.51 17.61 -13.68
N PHE A 92 20.24 16.78 -12.94
CA PHE A 92 21.69 16.85 -12.82
C PHE A 92 22.34 15.72 -13.61
N ASP A 93 23.50 16.00 -14.18
CA ASP A 93 24.39 14.99 -14.76
C ASP A 93 25.26 14.33 -13.68
N SER A 94 25.99 13.28 -14.04
CA SER A 94 26.99 12.60 -13.19
C SER A 94 28.03 13.55 -12.60
N ASN A 95 28.30 14.66 -13.31
CA ASN A 95 29.24 15.71 -12.90
C ASN A 95 28.60 16.78 -11.99
N GLY A 96 27.36 16.58 -11.53
CA GLY A 96 26.64 17.53 -10.65
C GLY A 96 26.21 18.84 -11.33
N THR A 97 26.37 18.94 -12.66
CA THR A 97 25.96 20.12 -13.43
C THR A 97 24.48 20.00 -13.84
N ALA A 98 23.71 21.07 -13.72
CA ALA A 98 22.30 21.08 -14.11
C ALA A 98 22.17 21.06 -15.64
N THR A 99 21.63 19.96 -16.19
CA THR A 99 21.43 19.76 -17.64
C THR A 99 20.06 20.23 -18.11
N GLY A 100 19.10 20.41 -17.19
CA GLY A 100 17.75 20.85 -17.53
C GLY A 100 16.74 20.53 -16.44
N TYR A 101 15.50 20.23 -16.84
CA TYR A 101 14.41 19.85 -15.94
C TYR A 101 13.98 18.40 -16.16
N CYS A 102 13.56 17.74 -15.08
CA CYS A 102 12.91 16.43 -15.13
C CYS A 102 11.49 16.58 -15.70
N SER A 103 11.10 15.65 -16.57
CA SER A 103 9.78 15.69 -17.21
C SER A 103 8.67 15.30 -16.25
N ASN A 104 7.70 16.20 -16.07
CA ASN A 104 6.56 16.01 -15.18
C ASN A 104 5.36 15.35 -15.89
N ILE A 105 4.40 14.83 -15.11
CA ILE A 105 3.17 14.23 -15.64
C ILE A 105 2.32 15.22 -16.46
N ILE A 106 2.37 16.51 -16.11
CA ILE A 106 1.68 17.59 -16.81
C ILE A 106 2.24 17.77 -18.23
N GLU A 107 3.56 17.85 -18.37
CA GLU A 107 4.24 17.98 -19.67
C GLU A 107 3.98 16.76 -20.56
N ARG A 108 3.88 15.57 -19.96
CA ARG A 108 3.53 14.33 -20.66
C ARG A 108 2.09 14.32 -21.14
N TYR A 109 1.17 14.88 -20.34
CA TYR A 109 -0.23 15.04 -20.73
C TYR A 109 -0.40 16.05 -21.88
N GLU A 110 0.39 17.11 -21.92
CA GLU A 110 0.44 18.06 -23.06
C GLU A 110 0.92 17.38 -24.35
N LYS A 111 1.78 16.36 -24.21
CA LYS A 111 2.35 15.57 -25.32
C LYS A 111 1.62 14.25 -25.57
N ARG A 112 0.39 14.11 -25.07
CA ARG A 112 -0.43 12.91 -25.32
C ARG A 112 -0.71 12.77 -26.83
N PRO A 113 -0.84 11.55 -27.35
CA PRO A 113 -1.25 11.34 -28.74
C PRO A 113 -2.64 11.91 -28.98
N THR A 114 -2.89 12.51 -30.14
CA THR A 114 -4.23 12.96 -30.53
C THR A 114 -5.14 11.77 -30.81
N GLU A 115 -4.61 10.74 -31.49
CA GLU A 115 -5.38 9.56 -31.87
C GLU A 115 -4.73 8.29 -31.29
N HIS A 116 -5.54 7.43 -30.70
CA HIS A 116 -5.09 6.12 -30.21
C HIS A 116 -6.22 5.09 -30.29
N PRO A 117 -5.95 3.84 -30.70
CA PRO A 117 -6.99 2.85 -30.97
C PRO A 117 -7.88 2.51 -29.76
N ASN A 118 -7.33 2.62 -28.55
CA ASN A 118 -8.00 2.19 -27.32
C ASN A 118 -8.37 3.33 -26.36
N TYR A 119 -7.92 4.56 -26.63
CA TYR A 119 -8.09 5.68 -25.70
C TYR A 119 -8.44 6.93 -26.47
N ASP A 120 -9.50 7.60 -26.02
CA ASP A 120 -9.85 8.94 -26.46
C ASP A 120 -9.09 9.96 -25.58
N PHE A 121 -7.99 10.48 -26.10
CA PHE A 121 -7.14 11.43 -25.38
C PHE A 121 -7.69 12.86 -25.42
N ASP A 122 -8.61 13.17 -26.32
CA ASP A 122 -9.19 14.52 -26.44
C ASP A 122 -10.17 14.77 -25.30
N ASN A 123 -10.95 13.75 -24.93
CA ASN A 123 -11.90 13.82 -23.81
C ASN A 123 -11.29 13.40 -22.45
N MET A 124 -10.07 12.89 -22.42
CA MET A 124 -9.41 12.45 -21.19
C MET A 124 -8.83 13.60 -20.39
N CYS A 125 -9.18 13.72 -19.12
CA CYS A 125 -8.62 14.75 -18.24
C CYS A 125 -7.23 14.36 -17.69
N LEU A 126 -6.47 15.34 -17.17
CA LEU A 126 -5.15 15.11 -16.56
C LEU A 126 -5.18 14.07 -15.43
N LEU A 127 -6.26 14.06 -14.64
CA LEU A 127 -6.41 13.11 -13.53
C LEU A 127 -6.52 11.67 -14.04
N GLU A 128 -7.41 11.43 -15.00
CA GLU A 128 -7.57 10.12 -15.65
C GLU A 128 -6.26 9.67 -16.30
N PHE A 129 -5.59 10.57 -16.99
CA PHE A 129 -4.28 10.29 -17.58
C PHE A 129 -3.24 9.89 -16.53
N ALA A 130 -3.14 10.62 -15.42
CA ALA A 130 -2.19 10.31 -14.34
C ALA A 130 -2.52 9.03 -13.56
N MET A 131 -3.77 8.57 -13.61
CA MET A 131 -4.20 7.30 -13.02
C MET A 131 -3.95 6.11 -13.93
N LEU A 132 -4.03 6.30 -15.25
CA LEU A 132 -3.89 5.24 -16.25
C LEU A 132 -2.45 5.07 -16.72
N PHE A 133 -1.68 6.14 -16.83
CA PHE A 133 -0.37 6.12 -17.48
C PHE A 133 0.74 6.48 -16.50
N GLU A 134 1.83 5.72 -16.55
CA GLU A 134 3.04 5.98 -15.76
C GLU A 134 4.26 6.16 -16.67
N PRO A 135 5.22 7.03 -16.30
CA PRO A 135 6.43 7.19 -17.09
C PRO A 135 7.21 5.87 -17.16
N HIS A 136 7.57 5.46 -18.38
CA HIS A 136 8.45 4.32 -18.58
C HIS A 136 9.90 4.79 -18.46
N TYR A 137 10.62 4.26 -17.48
CA TYR A 137 12.07 4.39 -17.40
C TYR A 137 12.69 3.05 -17.79
N GLU A 138 13.59 3.09 -18.78
CA GLU A 138 14.38 1.91 -19.10
C GLU A 138 15.21 1.53 -17.87
N LYS A 139 15.07 0.29 -17.40
CA LYS A 139 15.96 -0.23 -16.38
C LYS A 139 17.32 -0.38 -17.04
N SER A 140 18.33 0.37 -16.57
CA SER A 140 19.71 -0.01 -16.83
C SER A 140 19.91 -1.42 -16.25
N ASN A 141 20.70 -2.26 -16.92
CA ASN A 141 21.07 -3.61 -16.46
C ASN A 141 21.98 -3.56 -15.22
N GLN A 142 21.64 -2.76 -14.22
CA GLN A 142 22.30 -2.79 -12.93
C GLN A 142 21.70 -3.94 -12.13
N GLU A 143 22.59 -4.79 -11.61
CA GLU A 143 22.23 -5.98 -10.84
C GLU A 143 21.25 -5.61 -9.72
N PRO A 144 20.25 -6.46 -9.44
CA PRO A 144 19.24 -6.16 -8.44
C PRO A 144 19.93 -6.02 -7.08
N GLU A 145 19.94 -4.81 -6.52
CA GLU A 145 20.16 -4.68 -5.09
C GLU A 145 19.05 -5.47 -4.37
N GLU A 146 19.47 -6.45 -3.58
CA GLU A 146 18.58 -7.34 -2.82
C GLU A 146 17.71 -6.51 -1.88
N CYS A 147 16.50 -6.17 -2.34
CA CYS A 147 15.46 -5.70 -1.45
C CYS A 147 14.86 -6.93 -0.76
N VAL A 148 15.00 -7.00 0.58
CA VAL A 148 14.53 -8.10 1.44
C VAL A 148 12.99 -8.15 1.56
N ASP A 149 12.27 -7.38 0.75
CA ASP A 149 10.82 -7.48 0.66
C ASP A 149 10.46 -8.56 -0.37
N ILE A 150 10.17 -9.76 0.13
CA ILE A 150 9.57 -10.87 -0.62
C ILE A 150 8.16 -10.45 -1.07
N TYR A 151 8.09 -9.66 -2.13
CA TYR A 151 6.95 -9.68 -3.03
C TYR A 151 7.39 -10.56 -4.19
N GLU A 152 6.63 -11.61 -4.49
CA GLU A 152 6.84 -12.35 -5.73
C GLU A 152 6.94 -11.33 -6.87
N PRO A 153 7.95 -11.40 -7.75
CA PRO A 153 7.98 -10.54 -8.91
C PRO A 153 6.73 -10.86 -9.71
N GLU A 154 5.75 -9.94 -9.68
CA GLU A 154 4.57 -10.02 -10.53
C GLU A 154 5.06 -10.42 -11.92
N ARG A 155 4.52 -11.54 -12.43
CA ARG A 155 4.83 -12.06 -13.77
C ARG A 155 4.93 -10.85 -14.70
N GLN A 156 6.06 -10.70 -15.39
CA GLN A 156 6.27 -9.65 -16.39
C GLN A 156 5.25 -9.81 -17.53
N THR A 157 3.99 -9.46 -17.28
CA THR A 157 3.00 -9.24 -18.30
C THR A 157 3.57 -8.12 -19.15
N ARG A 158 3.73 -8.37 -20.45
CA ARG A 158 4.17 -7.38 -21.45
C ARG A 158 3.48 -6.05 -21.13
N GLN A 159 4.22 -5.12 -20.54
CA GLN A 159 3.67 -3.83 -20.14
C GLN A 159 3.17 -3.17 -21.42
N ARG A 160 1.88 -2.85 -21.48
CA ARG A 160 1.33 -2.18 -22.65
C ARG A 160 1.85 -0.74 -22.61
N LEU A 161 2.56 -0.33 -23.65
CA LEU A 161 3.17 0.99 -23.75
C LEU A 161 2.36 1.87 -24.71
N ILE A 162 2.27 3.15 -24.39
CA ILE A 162 1.93 4.21 -25.35
C ILE A 162 3.18 5.03 -25.66
N THR A 163 3.22 5.60 -26.86
CA THR A 163 4.26 6.53 -27.28
C THR A 163 3.67 7.92 -27.33
N LEU A 164 4.30 8.88 -26.65
CA LEU A 164 3.95 10.30 -26.67
C LEU A 164 4.47 10.97 -27.95
N THR A 165 4.03 12.21 -28.22
CA THR A 165 4.44 12.96 -29.42
C THR A 165 5.94 13.25 -29.48
N ASP A 166 6.64 13.24 -28.35
CA ASP A 166 8.10 13.39 -28.24
C ASP A 166 8.87 12.06 -28.27
N ASN A 167 8.21 10.97 -28.69
CA ASN A 167 8.71 9.58 -28.67
C ASN A 167 9.00 9.02 -27.27
N SER A 168 8.70 9.73 -26.20
CA SER A 168 8.80 9.17 -24.86
C SER A 168 7.68 8.16 -24.61
N LYS A 169 7.99 7.11 -23.83
CA LYS A 169 7.07 5.99 -23.61
C LYS A 169 6.40 6.10 -22.24
N MET A 170 5.15 5.69 -22.18
CA MET A 170 4.41 5.55 -20.93
C MET A 170 3.79 4.17 -20.81
N VAL A 171 3.83 3.61 -19.60
CA VAL A 171 3.24 2.33 -19.24
C VAL A 171 1.77 2.53 -18.94
N ILE A 172 0.91 1.74 -19.58
CA ILE A 172 -0.50 1.61 -19.21
C ILE A 172 -0.57 0.78 -17.94
N THR A 173 -0.94 1.42 -16.85
CA THR A 173 -1.29 0.75 -15.62
C THR A 173 -2.75 0.35 -15.70
N GLY A 174 -3.03 -0.95 -15.74
CA GLY A 174 -4.39 -1.51 -15.78
C GLY A 174 -5.22 -1.26 -14.52
N ARG A 175 -4.93 -0.18 -13.76
CA ARG A 175 -5.59 0.17 -12.51
C ARG A 175 -7.04 0.60 -12.72
N PHE A 176 -7.44 0.91 -13.95
CA PHE A 176 -8.81 1.10 -14.36
C PHE A 176 -9.24 -0.09 -15.22
N LEU A 177 -9.70 -1.16 -14.57
CA LEU A 177 -10.67 -2.03 -15.23
C LEU A 177 -11.90 -1.16 -15.50
N PRO A 178 -12.43 -1.09 -16.74
CA PRO A 178 -13.76 -0.56 -16.99
C PRO A 178 -14.79 -1.56 -16.42
N SER A 179 -14.79 -1.76 -15.10
CA SER A 179 -15.74 -2.62 -14.39
C SER A 179 -17.05 -1.90 -14.08
N TYR A 180 -17.19 -0.63 -14.48
CA TYR A 180 -18.43 0.14 -14.32
C TYR A 180 -19.59 -0.39 -15.18
N ALA A 181 -19.35 -1.39 -16.05
CA ALA A 181 -20.38 -2.00 -16.88
C ALA A 181 -21.02 -3.28 -16.30
N CYS A 182 -20.44 -3.96 -15.29
CA CYS A 182 -20.91 -5.31 -14.94
C CYS A 182 -21.27 -5.61 -13.47
N HIS A 183 -21.13 -4.69 -12.49
CA HIS A 183 -21.33 -5.06 -11.07
C HIS A 183 -22.25 -4.18 -10.21
N ILE A 184 -23.06 -3.29 -10.80
CA ILE A 184 -24.10 -2.56 -10.04
C ILE A 184 -25.31 -3.45 -9.65
N LEU A 185 -25.35 -4.73 -10.04
CA LEU A 185 -26.45 -5.64 -9.68
C LEU A 185 -26.19 -6.59 -8.49
N TRP A 186 -25.05 -6.49 -7.78
CA TRP A 186 -24.75 -7.42 -6.66
C TRP A 186 -24.58 -6.79 -5.27
N LEU A 187 -24.87 -5.50 -5.12
CA LEU A 187 -24.83 -4.83 -3.81
C LEU A 187 -25.94 -5.23 -2.81
N PRO A 188 -27.17 -5.65 -3.19
CA PRO A 188 -28.18 -5.94 -2.18
C PRO A 188 -28.02 -7.33 -1.52
N VAL A 189 -27.17 -8.22 -2.05
CA VAL A 189 -27.02 -9.59 -1.53
C VAL A 189 -25.98 -9.67 -0.41
N ILE A 190 -24.85 -8.97 -0.54
CA ILE A 190 -23.74 -9.06 0.44
C ILE A 190 -24.06 -8.28 1.73
N GLN A 191 -24.83 -7.19 1.62
CA GLN A 191 -25.19 -6.38 2.79
C GLN A 191 -26.13 -7.14 3.75
N LYS A 192 -26.97 -8.05 3.25
CA LYS A 192 -27.87 -8.84 4.09
C LYS A 192 -27.16 -9.95 4.87
N THR A 193 -26.08 -10.54 4.35
CA THR A 193 -25.38 -11.65 5.01
C THR A 193 -24.48 -11.18 6.14
N ILE A 194 -23.90 -9.99 6.02
CA ILE A 194 -22.99 -9.43 7.03
C ILE A 194 -23.78 -9.00 8.27
N THR A 195 -24.96 -8.40 8.12
CA THR A 195 -25.76 -7.96 9.28
C THR A 195 -26.26 -9.15 10.12
N THR A 196 -26.63 -10.28 9.51
CA THR A 196 -27.06 -11.47 10.26
C THR A 196 -25.91 -12.17 11.00
N ALA A 197 -24.69 -12.14 10.44
CA ALA A 197 -23.52 -12.75 11.09
C ALA A 197 -23.04 -11.96 12.32
N TYR A 198 -23.10 -10.62 12.28
CA TYR A 198 -22.80 -9.79 13.45
C TYR A 198 -23.89 -9.86 14.53
N PHE A 199 -25.16 -9.99 14.14
CA PHE A 199 -26.25 -10.14 15.10
C PHE A 199 -26.16 -11.49 15.86
N PHE A 200 -25.74 -12.56 15.19
CA PHE A 200 -25.58 -13.87 15.84
C PHE A 200 -24.30 -14.00 16.69
N SER A 201 -23.20 -13.32 16.35
CA SER A 201 -21.98 -13.37 17.17
C SER A 201 -22.09 -12.49 18.43
N MET A 202 -22.82 -11.37 18.36
CA MET A 202 -23.06 -10.51 19.51
C MET A 202 -24.02 -11.16 20.52
N PHE A 203 -25.10 -11.81 20.06
CA PHE A 203 -26.01 -12.56 20.95
C PHE A 203 -25.35 -13.77 21.65
N ARG A 204 -24.33 -14.38 21.04
CA ARG A 204 -23.63 -15.55 21.62
C ARG A 204 -22.58 -15.17 22.67
N LEU A 205 -22.14 -13.91 22.71
CA LEU A 205 -21.26 -13.39 23.76
C LEU A 205 -22.03 -12.97 25.02
N GLU A 206 -23.29 -12.55 24.88
CA GLU A 206 -24.11 -12.07 26.01
C GLU A 206 -24.76 -13.21 26.82
N MET A 207 -24.91 -14.41 26.24
CA MET A 207 -25.43 -15.61 26.93
C MET A 207 -24.36 -16.46 27.64
N ARG A 208 -23.09 -16.01 27.67
CA ARG A 208 -21.99 -16.67 28.42
C ARG A 208 -21.53 -15.89 29.66
N ALA A 209 -22.22 -14.81 29.99
CA ALA A 209 -21.88 -13.91 31.09
C ALA A 209 -22.93 -13.89 32.23
N ASN A 210 -23.77 -14.93 32.35
CA ASN A 210 -24.54 -15.24 33.56
C ASN A 210 -24.21 -16.65 34.03
#